data_AF-B7PX17-F1
#
_entry.id   AF-B7PX17-F1
#
_cell.length_a   1.000
_cell.length_b   1.000
_cell.length_c   1.000
_cell.angle_alpha   90.00
_cell.angle_beta   90.00
_cell.angle_gamma   90.00
#
_symmetry.space_group_name_H-M   'P 1'
#
loop_
_entity.id
_entity.type
_entity.pdbx_description
1 polymer ?
#
loop_
_entity_poly.entity_id
_entity_poly.type
_entity_poly.pdbx_seq_one_letter_code
_entity_poly.pdbx_strand_id
1 'polypeptide(L)'
;MHQTHVGEFHRANFKEFYENNKAPFPMFLHEGWLREGDRKAGFLRFIDWLLAQDDVFLVTVKEVIEFMKNPKPAKSYKESRCVTEVKPSDKCKEPETCVYPRVKIGYNIGDRVMRSCVNCTQEYPWVRATEPVPAPDRPLVHFSQH
;
A
#
# COMPACT_ATOMS: atom_id res chain seq x y z
N MET A 1 10.88 -28.30 -11.21
CA MET A 1 11.50 -27.62 -12.37
C MET A 1 10.93 -26.21 -12.65
N HIS A 2 10.25 -25.53 -11.70
CA HIS A 2 9.68 -24.17 -11.92
C HIS A 2 10.31 -23.05 -11.06
N GLN A 3 11.19 -23.39 -10.11
CA GLN A 3 11.64 -22.47 -9.06
C GLN A 3 12.66 -21.40 -9.52
N THR A 4 13.34 -21.57 -10.64
CA THR A 4 14.52 -20.76 -11.05
C THR A 4 14.16 -19.51 -11.87
N HIS A 5 13.08 -19.55 -12.66
CA HIS A 5 12.87 -18.53 -13.71
C HIS A 5 12.48 -17.14 -13.22
N VAL A 6 11.72 -16.99 -12.13
CA VAL A 6 11.23 -15.66 -11.71
C VAL A 6 12.37 -14.75 -11.26
N GLY A 7 13.25 -15.25 -10.39
CA GLY A 7 14.40 -14.49 -9.93
C GLY A 7 15.40 -14.20 -11.06
N GLU A 8 15.64 -15.18 -11.94
CA GLU A 8 16.50 -15.02 -13.12
C GLU A 8 15.95 -13.99 -14.10
N PHE A 9 14.65 -14.03 -14.38
CA PHE A 9 13.97 -13.06 -15.22
C PHE A 9 14.14 -11.64 -14.66
N HIS A 10 13.89 -11.43 -13.36
CA HIS A 10 14.07 -10.10 -12.76
C HIS A 10 15.53 -9.63 -12.80
N ARG A 11 16.49 -10.52 -12.55
CA ARG A 11 17.93 -10.20 -12.67
C ARG A 11 18.32 -9.80 -14.09
N ALA A 12 17.87 -10.55 -15.10
CA ALA A 12 18.15 -10.24 -16.49
C ALA A 12 17.61 -8.85 -16.88
N ASN A 13 16.37 -8.55 -16.51
CA ASN A 13 15.78 -7.23 -16.77
C ASN A 13 16.51 -6.11 -16.01
N PHE A 14 16.90 -6.33 -14.76
CA PHE A 14 17.65 -5.33 -14.00
C PHE A 14 18.99 -4.98 -14.65
N LYS A 15 19.69 -5.98 -15.21
CA LYS A 15 20.99 -5.78 -15.85
C LYS A 15 20.92 -4.83 -17.05
N GLU A 16 19.84 -4.86 -17.84
CA GLU A 16 19.63 -3.93 -18.96
C GLU A 16 19.67 -2.46 -18.53
N PHE A 17 19.22 -2.16 -17.31
CA PHE A 17 19.28 -0.81 -16.73
C PHE A 17 20.65 -0.56 -16.10
N TYR A 18 21.13 -1.54 -15.32
CA TYR A 18 22.33 -1.41 -14.50
C TYR A 18 23.62 -1.29 -15.32
N GLU A 19 23.73 -2.04 -16.42
CA GLU A 19 24.91 -2.09 -17.29
C GLU A 19 24.90 -0.97 -18.36
N ASN A 20 23.81 -0.21 -18.46
CA ASN A 20 23.65 0.89 -19.40
C ASN A 20 23.62 2.26 -18.69
N ASN A 21 22.52 3.00 -18.77
CA ASN A 21 22.42 4.37 -18.26
C ASN A 21 22.04 4.46 -16.78
N LYS A 22 21.87 3.32 -16.09
CA LYS A 22 21.41 3.24 -14.69
C LYS A 22 20.13 4.04 -14.43
N ALA A 23 19.22 4.08 -15.41
CA ALA A 23 17.89 4.61 -15.19
C ALA A 23 17.18 3.84 -14.06
N PRO A 24 16.27 4.47 -13.29
CA PRO A 24 15.53 3.78 -12.24
C PRO A 24 14.80 2.55 -12.80
N PHE A 25 15.03 1.39 -12.19
CA PHE A 25 14.36 0.14 -12.56
C PHE A 25 13.02 0.02 -11.81
N PRO A 26 11.86 0.17 -12.49
CA PRO A 26 10.58 0.15 -11.82
C PRO A 26 10.14 -1.27 -11.46
N MET A 27 9.62 -1.44 -10.25
CA MET A 27 9.04 -2.70 -9.77
C MET A 27 7.55 -2.53 -9.45
N PHE A 28 6.69 -2.92 -10.39
CA PHE A 28 5.23 -2.87 -10.22
C PHE A 28 4.70 -4.29 -9.98
N LEU A 29 4.12 -4.51 -8.80
CA LEU A 29 3.67 -5.84 -8.37
C LEU A 29 2.29 -5.78 -7.74
N HIS A 30 1.51 -6.83 -7.97
CA HIS A 30 0.27 -7.10 -7.23
C HIS A 30 0.53 -8.16 -6.16
N GLU A 31 0.08 -7.91 -4.92
CA GLU A 31 0.23 -8.87 -3.81
C GLU A 31 -0.34 -10.25 -4.14
N GLY A 32 -1.50 -10.30 -4.81
CA GLY A 32 -2.14 -11.56 -5.21
C GLY A 32 -1.25 -12.45 -6.10
N TRP A 33 -0.37 -11.85 -6.93
CA TRP A 33 0.56 -12.60 -7.76
C TRP A 33 1.67 -13.27 -6.94
N LEU A 34 2.07 -12.65 -5.83
CA LEU A 34 3.08 -13.16 -4.89
C LEU A 34 2.53 -14.21 -3.92
N ARG A 35 1.23 -14.50 -3.92
CA ARG A 35 0.67 -15.54 -3.04
C ARG A 35 1.14 -16.95 -3.42
N GLU A 36 1.53 -17.15 -4.67
CA GLU A 36 2.12 -18.41 -5.11
C GLU A 36 3.55 -18.54 -4.57
N GLY A 37 3.82 -19.62 -3.82
CA GLY A 37 5.06 -19.78 -3.06
C GLY A 37 6.34 -19.67 -3.89
N ASP A 38 6.35 -20.27 -5.08
CA ASP A 38 7.51 -20.24 -5.98
C ASP A 38 7.81 -18.82 -6.50
N ARG A 39 6.76 -18.03 -6.79
CA ARG A 39 6.90 -16.63 -7.23
C ARG A 39 7.45 -15.75 -6.13
N LYS A 40 6.90 -15.90 -4.91
CA LYS A 40 7.41 -15.19 -3.72
C LYS A 40 8.87 -15.53 -3.45
N ALA A 41 9.22 -16.81 -3.48
CA ALA A 41 10.59 -17.26 -3.22
C ALA A 41 11.56 -16.74 -4.29
N GLY A 42 11.17 -16.78 -5.57
CA GLY A 42 11.98 -16.23 -6.66
C GLY A 42 12.19 -14.72 -6.54
N PHE A 43 11.13 -13.98 -6.21
CA PHE A 43 11.19 -12.55 -5.98
C PHE A 43 12.07 -12.17 -4.78
N LEU A 44 11.94 -12.86 -3.64
CA LEU A 44 12.78 -12.60 -2.47
C LEU A 44 14.26 -12.87 -2.74
N ARG A 45 14.61 -13.94 -3.47
CA ARG A 45 16.01 -14.16 -3.89
C ARG A 45 16.56 -13.07 -4.81
N PHE A 46 15.70 -12.45 -5.62
CA PHE A 46 16.11 -11.29 -6.42
C PHE A 46 16.36 -10.07 -5.53
N ILE A 47 15.49 -9.82 -4.54
CA ILE A 47 15.69 -8.75 -3.55
C ILE A 47 17.00 -8.95 -2.77
N ASP A 48 17.26 -10.16 -2.25
CA ASP A 48 18.51 -10.47 -1.53
C ASP A 48 19.75 -10.21 -2.41
N TRP A 49 19.66 -10.57 -3.70
CA TRP A 49 20.73 -10.33 -4.66
C TRP A 49 20.99 -8.83 -4.93
N LEU A 50 19.94 -8.01 -4.96
CA LEU A 50 20.07 -6.54 -5.08
C LEU A 50 20.72 -5.94 -3.83
N LEU A 51 20.30 -6.38 -2.64
CA LEU A 51 20.81 -5.89 -1.36
C LEU A 51 22.29 -6.25 -1.11
N ALA A 52 22.83 -7.21 -1.86
CA ALA A 52 24.25 -7.56 -1.83
C ALA A 52 25.13 -6.61 -2.68
N GLN A 53 24.54 -5.68 -3.45
CA GLN A 53 25.29 -4.71 -4.27
C GLN A 53 25.47 -3.39 -3.50
N ASP A 54 26.70 -2.86 -3.46
CA ASP A 54 27.05 -1.67 -2.68
C ASP A 54 26.46 -0.35 -3.24
N ASP A 55 26.05 -0.32 -4.51
CA ASP A 55 25.57 0.88 -5.21
C ASP A 55 24.12 0.77 -5.69
N VAL A 56 23.35 -0.16 -5.12
CA VAL A 56 21.92 -0.37 -5.43
C VAL A 56 21.07 -0.05 -4.21
N PHE A 57 20.03 0.77 -4.41
CA PHE A 57 19.14 1.24 -3.34
C PHE A 57 17.68 0.90 -3.66
N LEU A 58 16.98 0.27 -2.70
CA LEU A 58 15.56 -0.03 -2.82
C LEU A 58 14.73 1.10 -2.22
N VAL A 59 14.28 2.01 -3.08
CA VAL A 59 13.68 3.27 -2.65
C VAL A 59 12.23 3.44 -3.12
N THR A 60 11.52 4.37 -2.50
CA THR A 60 10.19 4.76 -2.98
C THR A 60 10.28 5.62 -4.25
N VAL A 61 9.20 5.66 -5.04
CA VAL A 61 9.10 6.57 -6.22
C VAL A 61 9.36 8.03 -5.82
N LYS A 62 8.91 8.44 -4.63
CA LYS A 62 9.17 9.78 -4.11
C LYS A 62 10.67 10.05 -3.95
N GLU A 63 11.43 9.10 -3.41
CA GLU A 63 12.87 9.25 -3.22
C GLU A 63 13.63 9.29 -4.55
N VAL A 64 13.17 8.56 -5.58
CA VAL A 64 13.70 8.70 -6.95
C VAL A 64 13.52 10.13 -7.46
N ILE A 65 12.32 10.71 -7.31
CA ILE A 65 12.04 12.09 -7.74
C ILE A 65 12.93 13.09 -6.98
N GLU A 66 13.08 12.93 -5.67
CA GLU A 66 13.96 13.80 -4.87
C GLU A 66 15.44 13.65 -5.26
N PHE A 67 15.89 12.44 -5.57
CA PHE A 67 17.23 12.21 -6.11
C PHE A 67 17.43 12.91 -7.45
N MET A 68 16.47 12.83 -8.37
CA MET A 68 16.58 13.47 -9.69
C MET A 68 16.63 15.00 -9.61
N LYS A 69 16.03 15.61 -8.58
CA LYS A 69 16.12 17.06 -8.35
C LYS A 69 17.53 17.51 -7.94
N ASN A 70 18.27 16.67 -7.22
CA ASN A 70 19.64 16.96 -6.78
C ASN A 70 20.46 15.66 -6.67
N PRO A 71 20.99 15.15 -7.81
CA PRO A 71 21.67 13.87 -7.85
C PRO A 71 22.91 13.84 -6.96
N LYS A 72 23.10 12.74 -6.23
CA LYS A 72 24.27 12.50 -5.38
C LYS A 72 25.07 11.31 -5.90
N PRO A 73 26.40 11.34 -5.84
CA PRO A 73 27.21 10.13 -6.04
C PRO A 73 26.74 8.99 -5.11
N ALA A 74 26.76 7.74 -5.59
CA ALA A 74 26.29 6.59 -4.81
C ALA A 74 26.94 6.50 -3.41
N LYS A 75 28.25 6.75 -3.31
CA LYS A 75 29.01 6.75 -2.05
C LYS A 75 28.55 7.80 -1.02
N SER A 76 27.90 8.88 -1.46
CA SER A 76 27.39 9.94 -0.59
C SER A 76 25.86 9.95 -0.50
N TYR A 77 25.19 9.06 -1.25
CA TYR A 77 23.77 8.85 -1.11
C TYR A 77 23.49 8.16 0.23
N LYS A 78 22.52 8.71 0.95
CA LYS A 78 21.98 8.13 2.17
C LYS A 78 20.49 8.10 2.00
N GLU A 79 19.90 6.91 2.11
CA GLU A 79 18.46 6.76 2.09
C GLU A 79 17.86 7.63 3.20
N SER A 80 16.77 8.32 2.87
CA SER A 80 16.14 9.27 3.78
C SER A 80 15.52 8.58 5.00
N ARG A 81 15.27 7.27 4.88
CA ARG A 81 14.59 6.42 5.86
C ARG A 81 15.35 5.11 6.08
N CYS A 82 16.59 5.18 6.55
CA CYS A 82 17.20 4.01 7.21
C CYS A 82 16.49 3.77 8.55
N VAL A 83 15.40 3.00 8.51
CA VAL A 83 14.68 2.57 9.70
C VAL A 83 15.34 1.28 10.17
N THR A 84 16.21 1.36 11.17
CA THR A 84 16.84 0.18 11.79
C THR A 84 15.83 -0.68 12.55
N GLU A 85 14.70 -0.11 12.96
CA GLU A 85 13.61 -0.79 13.65
C GLU A 85 12.24 -0.29 13.15
N VAL A 86 11.49 -1.15 12.45
CA VAL A 86 10.09 -0.86 12.13
C VAL A 86 9.24 -1.14 13.37
N LYS A 87 9.07 -0.13 14.22
CA LYS A 87 8.17 -0.23 15.37
C LYS A 87 6.72 -0.23 14.89
N PRO A 88 5.84 -1.06 15.48
CA PRO A 88 4.40 -0.95 15.25
C PRO A 88 3.95 0.50 15.47
N SER A 89 3.06 0.99 14.62
CA SER A 89 2.55 2.35 14.76
C SER A 89 1.79 2.50 16.08
N ASP A 90 2.33 3.29 17.02
CA ASP A 90 1.65 3.62 18.28
C ASP A 90 0.38 4.46 18.08
N LYS A 91 0.17 5.00 16.88
CA LYS A 91 -0.97 5.86 16.55
C LYS A 91 -2.30 5.11 16.54
N CYS A 92 -2.29 3.78 16.48
CA CYS A 92 -3.48 2.96 16.41
C CYS A 92 -3.30 1.66 17.18
N LYS A 93 -3.76 1.67 18.44
CA LYS A 93 -3.67 0.51 19.33
C LYS A 93 -4.90 -0.39 19.21
N GLU A 94 -6.07 0.23 19.08
CA GLU A 94 -7.35 -0.46 19.03
C GLU A 94 -8.11 -0.02 17.78
N PRO A 95 -7.88 -0.71 16.64
CA PRO A 95 -8.61 -0.40 15.41
C PRO A 95 -10.07 -0.84 15.54
N GLU A 96 -10.99 0.08 15.22
CA GLU A 96 -12.42 -0.19 15.12
C GLU A 96 -12.75 -0.99 13.86
N THR A 97 -13.76 -1.85 13.94
CA THR A 97 -14.28 -2.63 12.80
C THR A 97 -15.69 -2.16 12.48
N CYS A 98 -15.83 -1.49 11.35
CA CYS A 98 -17.08 -0.90 10.86
C CYS A 98 -17.74 -1.86 9.87
N VAL A 99 -18.99 -2.22 10.13
CA VAL A 99 -19.81 -3.04 9.23
C VAL A 99 -20.86 -2.16 8.57
N TYR A 100 -20.78 -2.06 7.24
CA TYR A 100 -21.71 -1.31 6.41
C TYR A 100 -22.59 -2.29 5.64
N PRO A 101 -23.83 -2.53 6.09
CA PRO A 101 -24.71 -3.47 5.42
C PRO A 101 -25.27 -2.88 4.13
N ARG A 102 -25.47 -3.72 3.11
CA ARG A 102 -26.23 -3.42 1.89
C ARG A 102 -25.78 -2.13 1.18
N VAL A 103 -24.47 -1.95 1.01
CA VAL A 103 -23.90 -0.78 0.35
C VAL A 103 -24.36 -0.72 -1.11
N LYS A 104 -24.73 0.48 -1.57
CA LYS A 104 -25.16 0.77 -2.95
C LYS A 104 -24.21 1.76 -3.62
N ILE A 105 -23.51 1.31 -4.65
CA ILE A 105 -22.59 2.11 -5.44
C ILE A 105 -22.93 1.90 -6.91
N GLY A 106 -23.91 2.66 -7.42
CA GLY A 106 -24.56 2.43 -8.71
C GLY A 106 -25.43 1.15 -8.77
N TYR A 107 -25.03 0.11 -8.05
CA TYR A 107 -25.72 -1.17 -7.85
C TYR A 107 -25.44 -1.69 -6.42
N ASN A 108 -26.18 -2.72 -5.99
CA ASN A 108 -25.97 -3.35 -4.69
C ASN A 108 -24.64 -4.12 -4.70
N ILE A 109 -23.69 -3.71 -3.87
CA ILE A 109 -22.40 -4.38 -3.76
C ILE A 109 -22.31 -5.31 -2.53
N GLY A 110 -23.37 -5.35 -1.74
CA GLY A 110 -23.48 -6.15 -0.52
C GLY A 110 -22.84 -5.47 0.69
N ASP A 111 -22.56 -6.27 1.70
CA ASP A 111 -22.00 -5.76 2.95
C ASP A 111 -20.50 -5.45 2.78
N ARG A 112 -20.03 -4.40 3.45
CA ARG A 112 -18.62 -4.01 3.46
C ARG A 112 -18.13 -3.88 4.88
N VAL A 113 -16.93 -4.40 5.11
CA VAL A 113 -16.25 -4.31 6.40
C VAL A 113 -15.01 -3.46 6.21
N MET A 114 -14.87 -2.44 7.04
CA MET A 114 -13.70 -1.58 7.07
C MET A 114 -13.10 -1.62 8.46
N ARG A 115 -11.79 -1.87 8.54
CA ARG A 115 -11.03 -1.76 9.77
C ARG A 115 -10.26 -0.45 9.75
N SER A 116 -10.46 0.38 10.76
CA SER A 116 -9.94 1.74 10.78
C SER A 116 -9.42 2.11 12.17
N CYS A 117 -8.55 3.10 12.21
CA CYS A 117 -8.01 3.69 13.44
C CYS A 117 -8.73 4.97 13.85
N VAL A 118 -9.81 5.29 13.14
CA VAL A 118 -10.72 6.40 13.44
C VAL A 118 -12.13 5.86 13.55
N ASN A 119 -13.00 6.62 14.22
CA ASN A 119 -14.39 6.24 14.45
C ASN A 119 -15.11 5.89 13.15
N CYS A 120 -16.02 4.92 13.20
CA CYS A 120 -16.86 4.57 12.06
C CYS A 120 -17.67 5.78 11.57
N THR A 121 -17.66 5.98 10.24
CA THR A 121 -18.59 6.88 9.57
C THR A 121 -19.98 6.24 9.51
N GLN A 122 -21.04 7.06 9.39
CA GLN A 122 -22.40 6.55 9.23
C GLN A 122 -22.61 5.81 7.90
N GLU A 123 -21.92 6.24 6.85
CA GLU A 123 -22.01 5.66 5.51
C GLU A 123 -20.67 5.10 5.04
N TYR A 124 -20.72 4.12 4.12
CA TYR A 124 -19.53 3.53 3.52
C TYR A 124 -18.80 4.57 2.66
N PRO A 125 -17.51 4.89 2.92
CA PRO A 125 -16.79 5.90 2.17
C PRO A 125 -16.66 5.53 0.68
N TRP A 126 -17.25 6.35 -0.20
CA TRP A 126 -17.17 6.18 -1.65
C TRP A 126 -17.12 7.51 -2.40
N VAL A 127 -16.69 7.49 -3.66
CA VAL A 127 -16.72 8.68 -4.52
C VAL A 127 -18.17 9.16 -4.69
N ARG A 128 -18.45 10.40 -4.24
CA ARG A 128 -19.78 11.03 -4.13
C ARG A 128 -20.69 10.56 -2.99
N ALA A 129 -20.16 10.36 -1.78
CA ALA A 129 -20.96 10.29 -0.56
C ALA A 129 -21.47 11.69 -0.08
N THR A 130 -21.82 12.58 -1.01
CA THR A 130 -22.30 13.95 -0.72
C THR A 130 -23.75 14.11 -1.14
N GLU A 131 -24.64 13.42 -0.44
CA GLU A 131 -25.99 13.93 -0.18
C GLU A 131 -26.09 13.98 1.35
N PRO A 132 -26.17 15.15 1.99
CA PRO A 132 -26.39 15.20 3.43
C PRO A 132 -27.75 14.59 3.73
N VAL A 133 -27.78 13.41 4.34
CA VAL A 133 -29.02 12.83 4.84
C VAL A 133 -29.51 13.70 5.99
N PRO A 134 -30.74 14.25 5.95
CA PRO A 134 -31.28 15.00 7.07
C PRO A 134 -31.31 14.09 8.32
N ALA A 135 -30.96 14.66 9.47
CA ALA A 135 -30.92 13.95 10.74
C ALA A 135 -32.24 13.19 10.97
N PRO A 136 -32.20 12.00 11.59
CA PRO A 136 -33.42 11.27 11.90
C PRO A 136 -34.33 12.16 12.76
N ASP A 137 -35.57 12.35 12.30
CA ASP A 137 -36.59 13.06 13.06
C ASP A 137 -36.69 12.42 14.45
N ARG A 138 -36.31 13.20 15.46
CA ARG A 138 -36.51 12.82 16.85
C ARG A 138 -38.03 12.65 17.03
N PRO A 139 -38.53 11.49 17.48
CA PRO A 139 -39.97 11.35 17.69
C PRO A 139 -40.40 12.40 18.71
N LEU A 140 -41.35 13.25 18.31
CA LEU A 140 -42.03 14.16 19.21
C LEU A 140 -42.70 13.30 20.28
N VAL A 141 -42.21 13.41 21.50
CA VAL A 141 -42.83 12.80 22.67
C VAL A 141 -44.17 13.52 22.86
N HIS A 142 -45.26 12.93 22.37
CA HIS A 142 -46.60 13.41 22.68
C HIS A 142 -46.86 13.11 24.16
N PHE A 143 -46.71 14.13 25.01
CA PHE A 143 -47.35 14.13 26.31
C PHE A 143 -48.86 14.26 26.08
N SER A 144 -49.58 13.16 26.21
CA SER A 144 -51.02 13.18 26.44
C SER A 144 -51.22 13.66 27.89
N GLN A 145 -51.72 14.88 28.04
CA GLN A 145 -52.36 15.32 29.28
C GLN A 145 -53.87 15.09 29.13
N HIS A 146 -54.43 14.47 30.17
CA HIS A 146 -55.83 14.15 30.45
C HIS A 146 -56.40 12.88 29.83
#